data_AF-A0A1S4AN32-F1
#
_entry.id   AF-A0A1S4AN32-F1
#
_cell.length_a   1.000
_cell.length_b   1.000
_cell.length_c   1.000
_cell.angle_alpha   90.00
_cell.angle_beta   90.00
_cell.angle_gamma   90.00
#
_symmetry.space_group_name_H-M   'P 1'
#
loop_
_entity.id
_entity.type
_entity.pdbx_description
1 polymer ?
#
loop_
_entity_poly.entity_id
_entity_poly.type
_entity_poly.pdbx_seq_one_letter_code
_entity_poly.pdbx_strand_id
1 'polypeptide(L)'
;MKTTVLLKSLLLISWFFFHVSSTTDLPLGIHPLDEKYYGLEVIKCKDGSNSFTKDRLNDDFCDCLDGTDEPAACPAGKFYCRNVGSTPKFMFSSRVNDNICDCCDGSDEYDSTVNCPNTCVMGGDFSYRTRSYGSRRKHLDLIGGKNANGGNMDDSTPRLQGLKILVLVQVVVIIIFLVSRKLYRRSRFKRRHLR
;
A
#
# COMPACT_ATOMS: atom_id res chain seq x y z
N MET A 1 -42.03 -24.11 -7.98
CA MET A 1 -40.95 -23.79 -8.94
C MET A 1 -40.44 -22.34 -8.90
N LYS A 2 -41.24 -21.31 -8.58
CA LYS A 2 -40.74 -19.91 -8.55
C LYS A 2 -39.91 -19.53 -7.31
N THR A 3 -40.13 -20.19 -6.17
CA THR A 3 -39.42 -19.92 -4.90
C THR A 3 -38.01 -20.53 -4.83
N THR A 4 -37.78 -21.66 -5.52
CA THR A 4 -36.48 -22.35 -5.56
C THR A 4 -35.47 -21.64 -6.47
N VAL A 5 -35.94 -20.94 -7.50
CA VAL A 5 -35.09 -20.12 -8.40
C VAL A 5 -34.56 -18.88 -7.69
N LEU A 6 -35.41 -18.22 -6.87
CA LEU A 6 -34.99 -17.05 -6.10
C LEU A 6 -33.98 -17.39 -4.99
N LEU A 7 -34.10 -18.56 -4.36
CA LEU A 7 -33.16 -19.01 -3.33
C LEU A 7 -31.78 -19.36 -3.94
N LYS A 8 -31.74 -19.99 -5.12
CA LYS A 8 -30.49 -20.27 -5.85
C LYS A 8 -29.82 -19.00 -6.39
N SER A 9 -30.62 -18.01 -6.83
CA SER A 9 -30.08 -16.73 -7.31
C SER A 9 -29.47 -15.87 -6.20
N LEU A 10 -29.97 -15.96 -4.96
CA LEU A 10 -29.41 -15.26 -3.80
C LEU A 10 -28.09 -15.87 -3.29
N LEU A 11 -27.92 -17.19 -3.43
CA LEU A 11 -26.67 -17.87 -3.06
C LEU A 11 -25.52 -17.59 -4.04
N LEU A 12 -25.81 -17.40 -5.34
CA LEU A 12 -24.81 -17.01 -6.34
C LEU A 12 -24.29 -15.58 -6.15
N ILE A 13 -25.17 -14.66 -5.72
CA ILE A 13 -24.78 -13.27 -5.41
C ILE A 13 -23.89 -13.25 -4.15
N SER A 14 -24.17 -14.12 -3.16
CA SER A 14 -23.33 -14.27 -1.97
C SER A 14 -21.92 -14.80 -2.30
N TRP A 15 -21.75 -15.61 -3.35
CA TRP A 15 -20.43 -16.10 -3.76
C TRP A 15 -19.62 -15.04 -4.52
N PHE A 16 -20.30 -14.11 -5.22
CA PHE A 16 -19.66 -12.99 -5.89
C PHE A 16 -19.10 -11.92 -4.94
N PHE A 17 -19.61 -11.83 -3.70
CA PHE A 17 -19.16 -10.83 -2.72
C PHE A 17 -18.01 -11.30 -1.81
N PHE A 18 -17.57 -12.56 -1.89
CA PHE A 18 -16.54 -13.11 -0.98
C PHE A 18 -15.12 -13.23 -1.57
N HIS A 19 -14.86 -12.68 -2.77
CA HIS A 19 -13.49 -12.41 -3.20
C HIS A 19 -13.10 -10.98 -2.86
N VAL A 20 -13.04 -10.68 -1.56
CA VAL A 20 -12.13 -9.63 -1.09
C VAL A 20 -10.73 -10.23 -1.29
N SER A 21 -10.03 -9.82 -2.35
CA SER A 21 -8.58 -10.00 -2.39
C SER A 21 -8.02 -9.24 -1.20
N SER A 22 -7.65 -9.98 -0.15
CA SER A 22 -6.76 -9.48 0.89
C SER A 22 -5.46 -9.14 0.19
N THR A 23 -5.22 -7.87 -0.12
CA THR A 23 -3.86 -7.42 -0.34
C THR A 23 -3.18 -7.64 0.99
N THR A 24 -2.29 -8.62 1.07
CA THR A 24 -1.33 -8.69 2.17
C THR A 24 -0.52 -7.42 2.04
N ASP A 25 -0.88 -6.41 2.82
CA ASP A 25 -0.09 -5.19 2.92
C ASP A 25 1.26 -5.63 3.49
N LEU A 26 2.24 -5.76 2.59
CA LEU A 26 3.59 -6.08 2.97
C LEU A 26 4.06 -5.00 3.95
N PRO A 27 4.69 -5.37 5.07
CA PRO A 27 5.23 -4.37 5.97
C PRO A 27 6.22 -3.47 5.23
N LEU A 28 6.18 -2.17 5.57
CA LEU A 28 7.03 -1.17 4.94
C LEU A 28 8.51 -1.52 5.17
N GLY A 29 9.35 -1.23 4.18
CA GLY A 29 10.79 -1.49 4.25
C GLY A 29 11.19 -2.96 4.09
N ILE A 30 10.25 -3.89 3.92
CA ILE A 30 10.53 -5.32 3.77
C ILE A 30 10.54 -5.75 2.30
N HIS A 31 11.49 -6.61 1.95
CA HIS A 31 11.60 -7.18 0.62
C HIS A 31 10.42 -8.13 0.31
N PRO A 32 9.78 -8.05 -0.88
CA PRO A 32 8.66 -8.92 -1.28
C PRO A 32 8.89 -10.42 -1.11
N LEU A 33 10.12 -10.89 -1.30
CA LEU A 33 10.44 -12.32 -1.11
C LEU A 33 10.38 -12.78 0.36
N ASP A 34 10.45 -11.84 1.31
CA ASP A 34 10.39 -12.15 2.74
C ASP A 34 8.95 -12.12 3.28
N GLU A 35 7.94 -11.88 2.44
CA GLU A 35 6.53 -11.82 2.85
C GLU A 35 6.09 -13.03 3.70
N LYS A 36 6.48 -14.23 3.27
CA LYS A 36 6.14 -15.48 3.98
C LYS A 36 6.87 -15.58 5.32
N TYR A 37 8.08 -15.06 5.38
CA TYR A 37 8.91 -15.08 6.59
C TYR A 37 8.30 -14.19 7.68
N TYR A 38 7.89 -12.97 7.33
CA TYR A 38 7.19 -12.04 8.23
C TYR A 38 5.68 -12.32 8.35
N GLY A 39 5.19 -13.39 7.69
CA GLY A 39 3.83 -13.87 7.79
C GLY A 39 3.55 -14.73 9.03
N LEU A 40 4.60 -15.13 9.76
CA LEU A 40 4.51 -15.97 10.95
C LEU A 40 4.01 -15.20 12.17
N GLU A 41 3.42 -15.90 13.14
CA GLU A 41 2.99 -15.31 14.43
C GLU A 41 4.19 -14.97 15.32
N VAL A 42 5.21 -15.84 15.30
CA VAL A 42 6.51 -15.64 15.94
C VAL A 42 7.59 -15.71 14.86
N ILE A 43 8.36 -14.62 14.74
CA ILE A 43 9.41 -14.44 13.75
C ILE A 43 10.74 -14.56 14.48
N LYS A 44 11.66 -15.37 13.95
CA LYS A 44 13.02 -15.46 14.50
C LYS A 44 13.89 -14.34 13.92
N CYS A 45 14.94 -13.92 14.59
CA CYS A 45 15.96 -13.08 13.95
C CYS A 45 16.75 -13.93 12.93
N LYS A 46 17.20 -13.36 11.81
CA LYS A 46 17.91 -14.13 10.77
C LYS A 46 19.29 -14.59 11.24
N ASP A 47 19.91 -13.82 12.13
CA ASP A 47 21.15 -14.16 12.85
C ASP A 47 20.96 -15.22 13.95
N GLY A 48 19.72 -15.55 14.31
CA GLY A 48 19.37 -16.48 15.38
C GLY A 48 19.53 -15.92 16.80
N SER A 49 19.73 -14.60 16.98
CA SER A 49 19.97 -13.99 18.29
C SER A 49 18.74 -14.05 19.21
N ASN A 50 17.55 -13.87 18.64
CA ASN A 50 16.29 -13.77 19.37
C ASN A 50 15.09 -14.17 18.50
N SER A 51 13.87 -14.00 19.03
CA SER A 51 12.61 -14.07 18.29
C SER A 51 11.61 -13.05 18.84
N PHE A 52 10.75 -12.54 17.98
CA PHE A 52 9.77 -11.51 18.29
C PHE A 52 8.40 -11.86 17.69
N THR A 53 7.36 -11.26 18.25
CA THR A 53 5.98 -11.39 17.77
C THR A 53 5.69 -10.31 16.72
N LYS A 54 4.65 -10.51 15.90
CA LYS A 54 4.34 -9.63 14.78
C LYS A 54 4.06 -8.17 15.15
N ASP A 55 3.63 -7.90 16.38
CA ASP A 55 3.42 -6.56 16.94
C ASP A 55 4.72 -5.78 17.22
N ARG A 56 5.86 -6.47 17.27
CA ARG A 56 7.20 -5.90 17.45
C ARG A 56 7.97 -5.73 16.13
N LEU A 57 7.25 -5.75 15.01
CA LEU A 57 7.80 -5.54 13.68
C LEU A 57 7.51 -4.10 13.28
N ASN A 58 8.55 -3.32 12.96
CA ASN A 58 8.45 -1.89 12.74
C ASN A 58 7.84 -1.13 13.94
N ASP A 59 8.26 -1.45 15.16
CA ASP A 59 7.85 -0.80 16.43
C ASP A 59 8.87 0.24 16.96
N ASP A 60 9.87 0.58 16.15
CA ASP A 60 10.99 1.49 16.47
C ASP A 60 11.88 0.98 17.62
N PHE A 61 11.86 -0.32 17.94
CA PHE A 61 12.70 -0.94 18.97
C PHE A 61 13.51 -2.12 18.45
N CYS A 62 14.83 -2.11 18.66
CA CYS A 62 15.72 -3.18 18.21
C CYS A 62 15.73 -4.42 19.12
N ASP A 63 15.02 -5.46 18.71
CA ASP A 63 15.04 -6.81 19.28
C ASP A 63 16.08 -7.74 18.67
N CYS A 64 16.40 -7.56 17.39
CA CYS A 64 17.41 -8.36 16.69
C CYS A 64 18.71 -7.59 16.50
N LEU A 65 19.86 -8.26 16.68
CA LEU A 65 21.16 -7.62 16.49
C LEU A 65 21.43 -7.33 15.00
N ASP A 66 20.88 -8.16 14.12
CA ASP A 66 20.91 -7.96 12.67
C ASP A 66 19.87 -6.96 12.13
N GLY A 67 18.97 -6.44 12.99
CA GLY A 67 17.90 -5.53 12.60
C GLY A 67 16.82 -6.16 11.72
N THR A 68 16.60 -7.48 11.82
CA THR A 68 15.54 -8.21 11.08
C THR A 68 14.14 -7.63 11.35
N ASP A 69 13.89 -7.22 12.58
CA ASP A 69 12.65 -6.65 13.11
C ASP A 69 12.44 -5.19 12.70
N GLU A 70 13.52 -4.39 12.64
CA GLU A 70 13.42 -2.95 12.33
C GLU A 70 14.31 -2.54 11.14
N PRO A 71 13.86 -2.77 9.89
CA PRO A 71 14.50 -2.24 8.69
C PRO A 71 14.74 -0.72 8.72
N ALA A 72 13.87 0.03 9.40
CA ALA A 72 13.87 1.49 9.48
C ALA A 72 14.61 2.07 10.69
N ALA A 73 14.70 1.35 11.82
CA ALA A 73 15.20 1.92 13.08
C ALA A 73 16.54 1.34 13.55
N CYS A 74 16.88 0.08 13.22
CA CYS A 74 18.08 -0.55 13.76
C CYS A 74 19.37 -0.17 13.02
N PRO A 75 20.53 -0.06 13.70
CA PRO A 75 21.81 0.25 13.05
C PRO A 75 22.22 -0.73 11.93
N ALA A 76 21.85 -2.01 12.07
CA ALA A 76 22.07 -3.05 11.06
C ALA A 76 20.89 -3.21 10.09
N GLY A 77 19.78 -2.51 10.34
CA GLY A 77 18.55 -2.54 9.57
C GLY A 77 18.76 -2.10 8.12
N LYS A 78 18.06 -2.79 7.21
CA LYS A 78 18.11 -2.52 5.76
C LYS A 78 16.71 -2.29 5.24
N PHE A 79 16.40 -1.04 4.96
CA PHE A 79 15.14 -0.63 4.37
C PHE A 79 15.11 -0.91 2.87
N TYR A 80 14.02 -1.50 2.39
CA TYR A 80 13.81 -1.82 0.98
C TYR A 80 12.89 -0.80 0.29
N CYS A 81 13.45 -0.02 -0.63
CA CYS A 81 12.68 0.79 -1.57
C CYS A 81 12.09 -0.11 -2.65
N ARG A 82 10.76 -0.16 -2.75
CA ARG A 82 10.10 -0.99 -3.77
C ARG A 82 10.27 -0.41 -5.17
N ASN A 83 10.24 0.92 -5.30
CA ASN A 83 10.45 1.66 -6.54
C ASN A 83 9.65 1.07 -7.71
N VAL A 84 8.34 0.84 -7.53
CA VAL A 84 7.51 0.10 -8.48
C VAL A 84 7.64 0.67 -9.89
N GLY A 85 8.06 -0.16 -10.84
CA GLY A 85 8.29 0.22 -12.24
C GLY A 85 9.71 0.70 -12.55
N SER A 86 10.50 1.03 -11.53
CA SER A 86 11.91 1.40 -11.60
C SER A 86 12.80 0.31 -10.95
N THR A 87 14.06 0.65 -10.67
CA THR A 87 15.02 -0.24 -10.03
C THR A 87 14.82 -0.25 -8.51
N PRO A 88 14.45 -1.39 -7.89
CA PRO A 88 14.40 -1.51 -6.44
C PRO A 88 15.79 -1.41 -5.81
N LYS A 89 15.88 -0.95 -4.57
CA LYS A 89 17.15 -0.85 -3.85
C LYS A 89 16.99 -1.04 -2.36
N PHE A 90 18.08 -1.45 -1.72
CA PHE A 90 18.21 -1.40 -0.27
C PHE A 90 19.00 -0.17 0.16
N MET A 91 18.69 0.32 1.34
CA MET A 91 19.40 1.41 2.00
C MET A 91 19.49 1.15 3.50
N PHE A 92 20.36 1.91 4.17
CA PHE A 92 20.52 1.84 5.61
C PHE A 92 19.39 2.59 6.31
N SER A 93 18.97 2.09 7.46
CA SER A 93 18.00 2.72 8.38
C SER A 93 18.30 4.20 8.67
N SER A 94 19.58 4.59 8.72
CA SER A 94 20.00 5.97 8.98
C SER A 94 19.52 7.00 7.96
N ARG A 95 18.97 6.56 6.83
CA ARG A 95 18.42 7.39 5.75
C ARG A 95 16.89 7.31 5.66
N VAL A 96 16.25 6.67 6.63
CA VAL A 96 14.80 6.61 6.71
C VAL A 96 14.36 7.73 7.64
N ASN A 97 13.43 8.56 7.18
CA ASN A 97 12.94 9.75 7.87
C ASN A 97 14.06 10.73 8.27
N ASP A 98 15.09 10.90 7.43
CA ASP A 98 16.19 11.83 7.66
C ASP A 98 15.98 13.21 7.00
N ASN A 99 14.79 13.42 6.40
CA ASN A 99 14.39 14.56 5.58
C ASN A 99 15.05 14.65 4.20
N ILE A 100 15.62 13.54 3.69
CA ILE A 100 16.21 13.47 2.35
C ILE A 100 15.49 12.38 1.55
N CYS A 101 14.96 12.74 0.37
CA CYS A 101 14.31 11.77 -0.52
C CYS A 101 15.35 10.90 -1.24
N ASP A 102 15.62 9.71 -0.70
CA ASP A 102 16.49 8.71 -1.29
C ASP A 102 15.73 7.71 -2.16
N CYS A 103 14.57 7.17 -1.75
CA CYS A 103 13.78 6.29 -2.62
C CYS A 103 13.09 7.11 -3.71
N CYS A 104 13.08 6.61 -4.97
CA CYS A 104 12.37 7.35 -6.03
C CYS A 104 10.86 7.35 -5.80
N ASP A 105 10.33 6.36 -5.07
CA ASP A 105 8.92 6.30 -4.70
C ASP A 105 8.59 7.11 -3.45
N GLY A 106 9.60 7.72 -2.80
CA GLY A 106 9.46 8.52 -1.57
C GLY A 106 9.10 7.70 -0.32
N SER A 107 9.22 6.37 -0.38
CA SER A 107 8.78 5.48 0.70
C SER A 107 9.65 5.51 1.96
N ASP A 108 10.83 6.11 1.88
CA ASP A 108 11.79 6.34 2.96
C ASP A 108 11.41 7.50 3.90
N GLU A 109 10.58 8.43 3.44
CA GLU A 109 10.24 9.66 4.17
C GLU A 109 8.73 9.67 4.51
N TYR A 110 8.29 8.65 5.22
CA TYR A 110 6.87 8.41 5.52
C TYR A 110 6.37 9.12 6.78
N ASP A 111 7.26 9.48 7.71
CA ASP A 111 6.96 10.16 8.98
C ASP A 111 7.81 11.43 9.19
N SER A 112 8.36 11.99 8.10
CA SER A 112 9.16 13.20 8.16
C SER A 112 8.38 14.45 7.73
N THR A 113 9.01 15.62 7.86
CA THR A 113 8.36 16.90 7.49
C THR A 113 8.42 17.16 5.99
N VAL A 114 9.32 16.48 5.27
CA VAL A 114 9.47 16.64 3.82
C VAL A 114 8.43 15.77 3.09
N ASN A 115 7.92 16.27 1.96
CA ASN A 115 7.07 15.49 1.07
C ASN A 115 7.88 15.03 -0.13
N CYS A 116 8.10 13.72 -0.25
CA CYS A 116 8.86 13.10 -1.33
C CYS A 116 7.92 12.61 -2.44
N PRO A 117 7.82 13.32 -3.60
CA PRO A 117 6.98 12.86 -4.70
C PRO A 117 7.59 11.65 -5.39
N ASN A 118 6.73 10.83 -5.99
CA ASN A 118 7.19 9.70 -6.79
C ASN A 118 7.86 10.20 -8.10
N THR A 119 9.16 9.93 -8.23
CA THR A 119 10.02 10.26 -9.35
C THR A 119 10.52 9.01 -10.09
N CYS A 120 9.95 7.84 -9.82
CA CYS A 120 10.37 6.59 -10.43
C CYS A 120 10.15 6.58 -11.95
N VAL A 121 11.19 6.22 -12.70
CA VAL A 121 11.15 6.11 -14.16
C VAL A 121 10.98 4.65 -14.57
N MET A 122 9.99 4.39 -15.43
CA MET A 122 9.70 3.05 -15.94
C MET A 122 10.89 2.50 -16.75
N GLY A 123 11.39 1.32 -16.36
CA GLY A 123 12.58 0.71 -16.98
C GLY A 123 13.90 0.99 -16.26
N GLY A 124 13.86 1.72 -15.14
CA GLY A 124 15.02 2.00 -14.30
C GLY A 124 16.00 2.99 -14.92
N ASP A 125 17.04 3.33 -14.16
CA ASP A 125 18.12 4.19 -14.64
C ASP A 125 19.07 3.38 -15.53
N PHE A 126 18.90 3.45 -16.87
CA PHE A 126 19.84 2.89 -17.84
C PHE A 126 21.20 3.64 -17.87
N SER A 127 21.44 4.62 -16.99
CA SER A 127 22.58 5.53 -17.08
C SER A 127 23.74 5.28 -16.10
N TYR A 128 23.92 4.07 -15.56
CA TYR A 128 25.20 3.68 -14.95
C TYR A 128 26.03 2.74 -15.83
N ARG A 129 26.56 3.29 -16.93
CA ARG A 129 27.83 2.80 -17.48
C ARG A 129 28.76 3.97 -17.81
N THR A 130 29.84 4.02 -17.03
CA THR A 130 31.09 4.78 -17.20
C THR A 130 31.08 6.28 -16.89
N ARG A 131 31.41 6.64 -15.65
CA ARG A 131 32.48 7.63 -15.45
C ARG A 131 33.45 7.20 -14.37
N SER A 132 34.57 6.70 -14.89
CA SER A 132 35.79 6.30 -14.20
C SER A 132 36.30 7.38 -13.26
N TYR A 133 36.86 6.93 -12.14
CA TYR A 133 37.85 7.61 -11.31
C TYR A 133 38.79 8.47 -12.19
N GLY A 134 38.74 9.79 -12.02
CA GLY A 134 39.46 10.74 -12.89
C GLY A 134 39.35 12.18 -12.39
N SER A 135 40.32 12.58 -11.58
CA SER A 135 40.56 13.95 -11.10
C SER A 135 40.62 15.01 -12.22
N ARG A 136 39.89 16.13 -12.06
CA ARG A 136 40.39 17.52 -12.28
C ARG A 136 39.33 18.62 -11.99
N ARG A 137 39.75 19.64 -11.23
CA ARG A 137 39.08 20.93 -10.98
C ARG A 137 38.92 21.77 -12.26
N LYS A 138 37.81 22.53 -12.36
CA LYS A 138 37.62 23.92 -12.89
C LYS A 138 36.10 24.21 -12.95
N HIS A 139 35.54 25.09 -12.11
CA HIS A 139 35.42 26.56 -12.23
C HIS A 139 34.41 27.02 -13.31
N LEU A 140 33.30 27.58 -12.80
CA LEU A 140 32.60 28.81 -13.26
C LEU A 140 31.51 28.72 -14.36
N ASP A 141 30.30 29.08 -13.90
CA ASP A 141 29.27 29.94 -14.48
C ASP A 141 28.31 29.57 -15.62
N LEU A 142 27.04 29.85 -15.28
CA LEU A 142 26.04 30.66 -16.01
C LEU A 142 25.13 30.02 -17.09
N ILE A 143 23.83 30.16 -16.77
CA ILE A 143 22.65 30.46 -17.63
C ILE A 143 21.98 29.30 -18.37
N GLY A 144 20.68 29.16 -18.12
CA GLY A 144 19.75 28.62 -19.11
C GLY A 144 18.42 28.14 -18.54
N GLY A 145 17.58 29.06 -18.07
CA GLY A 145 16.21 28.72 -17.67
C GLY A 145 15.36 28.20 -18.84
N LYS A 146 14.33 27.42 -18.51
CA LYS A 146 13.10 27.29 -19.29
C LYS A 146 11.97 26.86 -18.35
N ASN A 147 11.05 27.81 -18.15
CA ASN A 147 9.72 27.55 -17.63
C ASN A 147 8.98 26.61 -18.59
N ALA A 148 8.33 25.59 -18.02
CA ALA A 148 7.15 24.98 -18.61
C ALA A 148 6.10 24.86 -17.50
N ASN A 149 5.15 25.80 -17.52
CA ASN A 149 3.83 25.62 -16.94
C ASN A 149 3.24 24.31 -17.47
N GLY A 150 2.73 23.47 -16.58
CA GLY A 150 2.06 22.25 -17.00
C GLY A 150 1.42 21.51 -15.85
N GLY A 151 0.11 21.74 -15.68
CA GLY A 151 -0.81 20.73 -15.16
C GLY A 151 -0.97 20.71 -13.65
N ASN A 152 -2.11 21.24 -13.21
CA ASN A 152 -2.84 20.66 -12.09
C ASN A 152 -3.03 19.17 -12.40
N MET A 153 -2.42 18.29 -11.61
CA MET A 153 -2.67 16.86 -11.66
C MET A 153 -2.97 16.42 -10.24
N ASP A 154 -4.23 16.62 -9.94
CA ASP A 154 -5.03 16.01 -8.90
C ASP A 154 -4.45 14.67 -8.46
N ASP A 155 -4.00 14.68 -7.20
CA ASP A 155 -3.59 13.56 -6.38
C ASP A 155 -4.62 12.44 -6.51
N SER A 156 -4.32 11.56 -7.46
CA SER A 156 -5.11 10.36 -7.67
C SER A 156 -4.65 9.40 -6.60
N THR A 157 -5.29 9.52 -5.43
CA THR A 157 -5.51 8.45 -4.46
C THR A 157 -6.67 7.60 -4.98
N PRO A 158 -6.52 6.68 -5.97
CA PRO A 158 -7.67 6.18 -6.72
C PRO A 158 -8.10 4.78 -6.25
N ARG A 159 -7.33 4.12 -5.39
CA ARG A 159 -7.54 2.69 -5.10
C ARG A 159 -8.29 2.44 -3.79
N LEU A 160 -8.09 3.26 -2.77
CA LEU A 160 -8.85 3.15 -1.51
C LEU A 160 -10.21 3.86 -1.58
N GLN A 161 -10.34 4.92 -2.37
CA GLN A 161 -11.60 5.66 -2.53
C GLN A 161 -12.64 4.84 -3.31
N GLY A 162 -12.23 4.11 -4.36
CA GLY A 162 -13.12 3.22 -5.11
C GLY A 162 -13.72 2.12 -4.23
N LEU A 163 -12.93 1.55 -3.32
CA LEU A 163 -13.39 0.52 -2.39
C LEU A 163 -14.38 1.07 -1.35
N LYS A 164 -14.09 2.24 -0.77
CA LYS A 164 -15.03 2.92 0.15
C LYS A 164 -16.35 3.29 -0.54
N ILE A 165 -16.31 3.78 -1.78
CA ILE A 165 -17.51 4.12 -2.56
C ILE A 165 -18.33 2.86 -2.89
N LEU A 166 -17.69 1.76 -3.28
CA LEU A 166 -18.37 0.49 -3.55
C LEU A 166 -19.07 -0.06 -2.30
N VAL A 167 -18.43 0.02 -1.12
CA VAL A 167 -19.04 -0.37 0.15
C VAL A 167 -20.25 0.51 0.49
N LEU A 168 -20.14 1.83 0.32
CA LEU A 168 -21.26 2.76 0.56
C LEU A 168 -22.45 2.49 -0.37
N VAL A 169 -22.20 2.27 -1.65
CA VAL A 169 -23.25 1.95 -2.64
C VAL A 169 -23.94 0.62 -2.27
N GLN A 170 -23.19 -0.39 -1.83
CA GLN A 170 -23.76 -1.67 -1.40
C GLN A 170 -24.67 -1.51 -0.17
N VAL A 171 -24.27 -0.73 0.84
CA VAL A 171 -25.08 -0.47 2.02
C VAL A 171 -26.40 0.22 1.64
N VAL A 172 -26.35 1.21 0.76
CA VAL A 172 -27.55 1.92 0.28
C VAL A 172 -28.52 0.98 -0.46
N VAL A 173 -28.01 0.12 -1.34
CA VAL A 173 -28.82 -0.86 -2.08
C VAL A 173 -29.50 -1.86 -1.13
N ILE A 174 -28.78 -2.33 -0.10
CA ILE A 174 -29.34 -3.21 0.94
C ILE A 174 -30.49 -2.52 1.69
N ILE A 175 -30.31 -1.26 2.10
CA ILE A 175 -31.33 -0.48 2.81
C ILE A 175 -32.59 -0.33 1.93
N ILE A 176 -32.43 0.05 0.66
CA ILE A 176 -33.55 0.20 -0.28
C ILE A 176 -34.32 -1.11 -0.44
N PHE A 177 -33.62 -2.24 -0.53
CA PHE A 177 -34.23 -3.56 -0.64
C PHE A 177 -35.05 -3.93 0.62
N LEU A 178 -34.51 -3.67 1.81
CA LEU A 178 -35.21 -3.93 3.07
C LEU A 178 -36.47 -3.06 3.23
N VAL A 179 -36.37 -1.78 2.87
CA VAL A 179 -37.51 -0.85 2.87
C VAL A 179 -38.58 -1.32 1.89
N SER A 180 -38.20 -1.66 0.67
CA SER A 180 -39.12 -2.15 -0.36
C SER A 180 -39.85 -3.43 0.07
N ARG A 181 -39.16 -4.38 0.73
CA ARG A 181 -39.81 -5.58 1.31
C ARG A 181 -40.78 -5.24 2.43
N LYS A 182 -40.46 -4.28 3.29
CA LYS A 182 -41.35 -3.83 4.38
C LYS A 182 -42.61 -3.17 3.80
N LEU A 183 -42.47 -2.32 2.79
CA LEU A 183 -43.58 -1.68 2.08
C LEU A 183 -44.45 -2.71 1.34
N TYR A 184 -43.84 -3.68 0.65
CA TYR A 184 -44.55 -4.77 -0.01
C TYR A 184 -45.32 -5.67 0.98
N ARG A 185 -44.72 -5.98 2.15
CA ARG A 185 -45.41 -6.72 3.21
C ARG A 185 -46.60 -5.91 3.76
N ARG A 186 -46.43 -4.61 3.95
CA ARG A 186 -47.48 -3.70 4.47
C ARG A 186 -48.64 -3.53 3.48
N SER A 187 -48.35 -3.42 2.18
CA SER A 187 -49.38 -3.35 1.14
C SER A 187 -50.14 -4.67 0.99
N ARG A 188 -49.44 -5.82 1.10
CA ARG A 188 -50.07 -7.15 1.13
C ARG A 188 -50.96 -7.35 2.36
N PHE A 189 -50.59 -6.83 3.53
CA PHE A 189 -51.41 -6.87 4.74
C PHE A 189 -52.69 -6.03 4.59
N LYS A 190 -52.59 -4.80 4.06
CA LYS A 190 -53.77 -3.96 3.77
C LYS A 190 -54.75 -4.63 2.81
N ARG A 191 -54.26 -5.29 1.74
CA ARG A 191 -55.13 -6.02 0.79
C ARG A 191 -55.86 -7.23 1.39
N ARG A 192 -55.37 -7.80 2.51
CA ARG A 192 -56.04 -8.90 3.21
C ARG A 192 -57.17 -8.43 4.15
N HIS A 193 -57.20 -7.15 4.50
CA HIS A 193 -58.20 -6.58 5.40
C HIS A 193 -59.39 -5.94 4.65
N LEU A 194 -59.24 -5.74 3.34
CA LEU A 194 -60.25 -5.20 2.42
C LEU A 194 -61.02 -6.31 1.67
N ARG A 195 -60.95 -7.56 2.15
CA ARG A 195 -61.57 -8.73 1.51
C ARG A 195 -62.33 -9.55 2.54
#